data_AF-A0A964EZT3-F1
#
_entry.id   AF-A0A964EZT3-F1
#
_cell.length_a   1.000
_cell.length_b   1.000
_cell.length_c   1.000
_cell.angle_alpha   90.00
_cell.angle_beta   90.00
_cell.angle_gamma   90.00
#
_symmetry.space_group_name_H-M   'P 1'
#
loop_
_entity.id
_entity.type
_entity.pdbx_description
1 polymer ?
#
loop_
_entity_poly.entity_id
_entity_poly.type
_entity_poly.pdbx_seq_one_letter_code
_entity_poly.pdbx_strand_id
1 'polypeptide(L)'
;MKGARGICIRCASYKDRALGSCPACGHRPEGDERLVAWLFSRHFLDEEELEQAAARLASGEEVKPPPELLDRARRALYPAEGSAADGLQPVGAGVLGRDTGLTGEQQVLLGLANVVLTPLLGFVYWWSLRRVRPVASRQALQVTLPVALVMGVIWAWVMAFARWNGSP
;
A
#
# COMPACT_ATOMS: atom_id res chain seq x y z
N MET A 1 11.51 21.03 -10.25
CA MET A 1 11.34 19.65 -9.73
C MET A 1 10.00 19.11 -10.20
N LYS A 2 9.93 17.94 -10.86
CA LYS A 2 8.64 17.41 -11.33
C LYS A 2 7.96 16.60 -10.21
N GLY A 3 6.98 17.22 -9.55
CA GLY A 3 5.84 16.51 -8.96
C GLY A 3 5.98 15.94 -7.55
N ALA A 4 6.83 16.51 -6.69
CA ALA A 4 6.81 16.16 -5.26
C ALA A 4 5.40 16.40 -4.70
N ARG A 5 4.80 15.42 -4.03
CA ARG A 5 3.44 15.54 -3.48
C ARG A 5 3.40 15.89 -2.00
N GLY A 6 4.54 15.84 -1.32
CA GLY A 6 4.68 16.30 0.07
C GLY A 6 6.08 16.12 0.61
N ILE A 7 6.26 16.48 1.89
CA ILE A 7 7.55 16.53 2.57
C ILE A 7 7.55 15.57 3.77
N CYS A 8 8.71 14.97 4.05
CA CYS A 8 8.88 14.16 5.25
C CYS A 8 8.99 15.01 6.52
N ILE A 9 8.00 14.89 7.41
CA ILE A 9 8.00 15.58 8.71
C ILE A 9 9.20 15.27 9.62
N ARG A 10 9.96 14.20 9.34
CA ARG A 10 11.17 13.83 10.12
C ARG A 10 12.51 14.23 9.52
N CYS A 11 12.61 14.37 8.20
CA CYS A 11 13.90 14.62 7.55
C CYS A 11 13.85 15.68 6.44
N ALA A 12 12.71 16.37 6.30
CA ALA A 12 12.45 17.41 5.31
C ALA A 12 12.62 16.99 3.83
N SER A 13 12.92 15.72 3.53
CA SER A 13 13.06 15.25 2.15
C SER A 13 11.71 15.19 1.44
N TYR A 14 11.70 15.55 0.15
CA TYR A 14 10.55 15.45 -0.73
C TYR A 14 10.13 13.98 -0.96
N LYS A 15 8.82 13.77 -1.12
CA LYS A 15 8.24 12.46 -1.43
C LYS A 15 7.22 12.56 -2.57
N ASP A 16 7.12 11.48 -3.33
CA ASP A 16 6.10 11.32 -4.38
C ASP A 16 4.68 11.12 -3.80
N ARG A 17 4.58 10.77 -2.51
CA ARG A 17 3.31 10.57 -1.80
C ARG A 17 3.42 11.13 -0.38
N ALA A 18 2.49 12.01 -0.01
CA ALA A 18 2.46 12.64 1.32
C ALA A 18 2.48 11.61 2.47
N LEU A 19 1.68 10.55 2.33
CA LEU A 19 1.51 9.51 3.34
C LEU A 19 2.31 8.22 3.05
N GLY A 20 3.20 8.28 2.05
CA GLY A 20 4.10 7.20 1.72
C GLY A 20 5.34 7.16 2.63
N SER A 21 6.06 6.04 2.54
CA SER A 21 7.40 5.93 3.12
C SER A 21 8.36 6.93 2.48
N CYS A 22 9.19 7.57 3.29
CA CYS A 22 10.23 8.48 2.83
C CYS A 22 11.33 7.71 2.08
N PRO A 23 11.75 8.12 0.87
CA PRO A 23 12.87 7.48 0.18
C PRO A 23 14.23 7.75 0.85
N ALA A 24 14.36 8.87 1.59
CA ALA A 24 15.61 9.23 2.24
C ALA A 24 15.82 8.53 3.60
N CYS A 25 14.79 8.54 4.47
CA CYS A 25 14.92 8.01 5.84
C CYS A 25 14.02 6.80 6.14
N GLY A 26 13.21 6.33 5.19
CA GLY A 26 12.28 5.20 5.38
C GLY A 26 11.03 5.49 6.21
N HIS A 27 10.97 6.63 6.93
CA HIS A 27 9.86 6.96 7.81
C HIS A 27 8.51 7.03 7.07
N ARG A 28 7.50 6.35 7.65
CA ARG A 28 6.11 6.33 7.20
C ARG A 28 5.23 6.87 8.34
N PRO A 29 4.40 7.90 8.08
CA PRO A 29 3.54 8.47 9.12
C PRO A 29 2.43 7.51 9.51
N GLU A 30 2.22 7.34 10.81
CA GLU A 30 1.18 6.49 11.41
C GLU A 30 0.35 7.27 12.44
N GLY A 31 -0.87 6.80 12.73
CA GLY A 31 -1.77 7.48 13.68
C GLY A 31 -2.00 8.95 13.33
N ASP A 32 -1.79 9.84 14.31
CA ASP A 32 -1.96 11.29 14.17
C ASP A 32 -0.86 11.96 13.34
N GLU A 33 0.32 11.33 13.17
CA GLU A 33 1.38 11.86 12.28
C GLU A 33 0.89 11.96 10.84
N ARG A 34 -0.13 11.16 10.46
CA ARG A 34 -0.76 11.24 9.13
C ARG A 34 -1.47 12.57 8.91
N LEU A 35 -2.08 13.15 9.95
CA LEU A 35 -2.75 14.45 9.85
C LEU A 35 -1.72 15.53 9.53
N VAL A 36 -0.61 15.51 10.28
CA VAL A 36 0.52 16.43 10.07
C VAL A 36 1.11 16.22 8.68
N ALA A 37 1.44 14.99 8.28
CA ALA A 37 2.01 14.71 6.97
C ALA A 37 1.10 15.13 5.79
N TRP A 38 -0.23 15.12 5.96
CA TRP A 38 -1.16 15.65 4.97
C TRP A 38 -1.12 17.19 4.88
N LEU A 39 -0.95 17.89 6.01
CA LEU A 39 -0.74 19.34 6.01
C LEU A 39 0.55 19.74 5.28
N PHE A 40 1.58 18.89 5.27
CA PHE A 40 2.84 19.12 4.53
C PHE A 40 2.81 18.49 3.12
N SER A 41 1.67 18.61 2.43
CA SER A 41 1.47 18.05 1.09
C SER A 41 0.87 19.05 0.12
N ARG A 42 0.98 18.76 -1.19
CA ARG A 42 0.36 19.56 -2.27
C ARG A 42 -1.16 19.60 -2.23
N HIS A 43 -1.80 18.84 -1.34
CA HIS A 43 -3.23 18.93 -1.10
C HIS A 43 -3.61 20.10 -0.20
N PHE A 44 -2.66 20.61 0.59
CA PHE A 44 -2.90 21.68 1.55
C PHE A 44 -2.04 22.92 1.28
N LEU A 45 -0.79 22.72 0.88
CA LEU A 45 0.18 23.77 0.57
C LEU A 45 0.42 23.85 -0.93
N ASP A 46 0.70 25.05 -1.44
CA ASP A 46 1.23 25.21 -2.79
C ASP A 46 2.74 24.84 -2.87
N GLU A 47 3.35 24.98 -4.06
CA GLU A 47 4.75 24.59 -4.25
C GLU A 47 5.72 25.49 -3.48
N GLU A 48 5.45 26.80 -3.42
CA GLU A 48 6.31 27.77 -2.74
C GLU A 48 6.22 27.57 -1.22
N GLU A 49 5.00 27.38 -0.70
CA GLU A 49 4.75 27.04 0.70
C GLU A 49 5.40 25.71 1.10
N LEU A 50 5.41 24.71 0.21
CA LEU A 50 6.13 23.46 0.45
C LEU A 50 7.63 23.70 0.53
N GLU A 51 8.23 24.45 -0.39
CA GLU A 51 9.67 24.76 -0.33
C GLU A 51 10.05 25.46 0.98
N GLN A 52 9.24 26.44 1.40
CA GLN A 52 9.43 27.12 2.68
C GLN A 52 9.26 26.17 3.87
N ALA A 53 8.25 25.30 3.85
CA ALA A 53 8.01 24.30 4.87
C ALA A 53 9.15 23.27 4.96
N ALA A 54 9.74 22.88 3.82
CA ALA A 54 10.90 22.00 3.77
C ALA A 54 12.11 22.65 4.43
N ALA A 55 12.39 23.92 4.11
CA ALA A 55 13.49 24.66 4.70
C ALA A 55 13.34 24.80 6.22
N ARG A 56 12.14 25.13 6.70
CA ARG A 56 11.80 25.22 8.13
C ARG A 56 12.00 23.89 8.86
N LEU A 57 11.46 22.80 8.30
CA LEU A 57 11.67 21.45 8.83
C LEU A 57 13.15 21.04 8.86
N ALA A 58 13.91 21.37 7.81
CA ALA A 58 15.34 21.07 7.72
C ALA A 58 16.16 21.84 8.78
N SER A 59 15.69 23.02 9.17
CA SER A 59 16.29 23.82 10.26
C SER A 59 16.03 23.26 11.66
N GLY A 60 15.18 22.23 11.79
CA GLY A 60 14.82 21.62 13.06
C GLY A 60 13.65 22.31 13.76
N GLU A 61 12.85 23.11 13.04
CA GLU A 61 11.66 23.74 13.60
C GLU A 61 10.65 22.68 14.08
N GLU A 62 10.16 22.86 15.32
CA GLU A 62 9.18 21.94 15.89
C GLU A 62 7.80 22.14 15.24
N VAL A 63 7.30 21.09 14.59
CA VAL A 63 6.00 21.12 13.93
C VAL A 63 4.89 20.82 14.94
N LYS A 64 4.22 21.89 15.39
CA LYS A 64 3.00 21.82 16.21
C LYS A 64 1.86 22.57 15.52
N PRO A 65 1.13 21.93 14.58
CA PRO A 65 0.01 22.58 13.93
C PRO A 65 -1.10 22.89 14.94
N PRO A 66 -1.80 24.04 14.81
CA PRO A 66 -2.95 24.34 15.64
C PRO A 66 -4.06 23.29 15.49
N PRO A 67 -4.89 23.06 16.53
CA PRO A 67 -5.92 22.02 16.53
C PRO A 67 -6.91 22.17 15.37
N GLU A 68 -7.22 23.41 14.97
CA GLU A 68 -8.11 23.70 13.84
C GLU A 68 -7.60 23.11 12.51
N LEU A 69 -6.28 23.12 12.29
CA LEU A 69 -5.68 22.53 11.09
C LEU A 69 -5.67 21.01 11.18
N LEU A 70 -5.45 20.45 12.37
CA LEU A 70 -5.53 19.00 12.59
C LEU A 70 -6.95 18.49 12.35
N ASP A 71 -7.98 19.23 12.77
CA ASP A 71 -9.38 18.91 12.50
C ASP A 71 -9.75 19.02 11.02
N ARG A 72 -9.17 20.00 10.31
CA ARG A 72 -9.30 20.10 8.86
C ARG A 72 -8.66 18.90 8.15
N ALA A 73 -7.44 18.54 8.53
CA ALA A 73 -6.76 17.36 8.00
C ALA A 73 -7.52 16.06 8.31
N ARG A 74 -8.08 15.96 9.53
CA ARG A 74 -8.89 14.81 9.95
C ARG A 74 -10.13 14.64 9.08
N ARG A 75 -10.88 15.72 8.82
CA ARG A 75 -12.04 15.70 7.93
C ARG A 75 -11.67 15.35 6.48
N ALA A 76 -10.51 15.80 6.01
CA ALA A 76 -10.02 15.48 4.67
C ALA A 76 -9.59 14.00 4.52
N LEU A 77 -8.94 13.44 5.55
CA LEU A 77 -8.41 12.07 5.52
C LEU A 77 -9.43 10.99 5.91
N TYR A 78 -10.36 11.34 6.79
CA TYR A 78 -11.38 10.45 7.33
C TYR A 78 -12.76 11.09 7.10
N PRO A 79 -13.23 11.15 5.83
CA PRO A 79 -14.60 11.59 5.59
C PRO A 79 -15.54 10.67 6.37
N ALA A 80 -16.48 11.27 7.11
CA ALA A 80 -17.45 10.54 7.91
C ALA A 80 -18.15 9.50 7.02
N GLU A 81 -18.14 8.25 7.46
CA GLU A 81 -18.76 7.13 6.74
C GLU A 81 -20.25 7.47 6.52
N GLY A 82 -20.61 7.84 5.28
CA GLY A 82 -21.96 8.27 4.89
C GLY A 82 -22.07 9.56 4.06
N SER A 83 -21.02 10.39 4.00
CA SER A 83 -21.04 11.64 3.20
C SER A 83 -20.70 11.41 1.72
N ALA A 84 -21.55 10.67 1.00
CA ALA A 84 -21.44 10.47 -0.46
C ALA A 84 -22.10 11.60 -1.27
N ALA A 85 -22.16 12.83 -0.73
CA ALA A 85 -23.03 13.89 -1.26
C ALA A 85 -22.36 14.88 -2.23
N ASP A 86 -21.04 14.90 -2.36
CA ASP A 86 -20.37 15.77 -3.34
C ASP A 86 -19.32 14.96 -4.09
N GLY A 87 -19.41 14.97 -5.42
CA GLY A 87 -18.59 14.20 -6.37
C GLY A 87 -17.09 14.49 -6.37
N LEU A 88 -16.52 15.01 -5.28
CA LEU A 88 -15.10 14.90 -5.02
C LEU A 88 -14.78 13.43 -4.76
N GLN A 89 -14.20 12.77 -5.76
CA GLN A 89 -13.57 11.47 -5.55
C GLN A 89 -12.65 11.60 -4.34
N PRO A 90 -12.81 10.77 -3.30
CA PRO A 90 -11.91 10.78 -2.15
C PRO A 90 -10.50 10.59 -2.68
N VAL A 91 -9.69 11.65 -2.60
CA VAL A 91 -8.29 11.69 -3.01
C VAL A 91 -7.52 10.78 -2.06
N GLY A 92 -7.70 9.47 -2.21
CA GLY A 92 -7.33 8.55 -1.16
C GLY A 92 -7.94 7.17 -1.16
N ALA A 93 -9.05 6.87 -1.82
CA ALA A 93 -9.56 5.49 -1.78
C ALA A 93 -8.55 4.48 -2.39
N GLY A 94 -7.75 4.91 -3.38
CA GLY A 94 -6.64 4.11 -3.93
C GLY A 94 -5.25 4.38 -3.33
N VAL A 95 -5.06 5.47 -2.57
CA VAL A 95 -3.72 5.94 -2.11
C VAL A 95 -3.57 5.88 -0.59
N LEU A 96 -4.67 5.89 0.16
CA LEU A 96 -4.73 5.77 1.62
C LEU A 96 -4.95 4.33 2.09
N GLY A 97 -4.74 3.35 1.21
CA GLY A 97 -5.07 1.95 1.43
C GLY A 97 -4.86 1.56 2.88
N ARG A 98 -5.97 1.55 3.65
CA ARG A 98 -6.09 0.71 4.83
C ARG A 98 -5.52 -0.63 4.38
N ASP A 99 -4.75 -1.28 5.24
CA ASP A 99 -4.25 -2.62 4.99
C ASP A 99 -5.44 -3.61 5.05
N THR A 100 -6.44 -3.38 4.20
CA THR A 100 -7.58 -4.23 4.00
C THR A 100 -7.06 -5.48 3.32
N GLY A 101 -7.56 -6.62 3.79
CA GLY A 101 -7.33 -7.88 3.12
C GLY A 101 -7.83 -7.87 1.67
N LEU A 102 -7.50 -8.93 0.94
CA LEU A 102 -8.16 -9.27 -0.30
C LEU A 102 -9.66 -9.44 -0.05
N THR A 103 -10.47 -8.83 -0.91
CA THR A 103 -11.92 -9.06 -0.91
C THR A 103 -12.21 -10.53 -1.23
N GLY A 104 -13.39 -11.03 -0.84
CA GLY A 104 -13.78 -12.41 -1.16
C GLY A 104 -13.67 -12.72 -2.66
N GLU A 105 -14.12 -11.78 -3.50
CA GLU A 105 -14.00 -11.88 -4.96
C GLU A 105 -12.54 -11.99 -5.43
N GLN A 106 -11.64 -11.17 -4.86
CA GLN A 106 -10.21 -11.23 -5.19
C GLN A 106 -9.57 -12.56 -4.77
N GLN A 107 -9.99 -13.13 -3.64
CA GLN A 107 -9.51 -14.44 -3.19
C GLN A 107 -9.96 -15.55 -4.14
N VAL A 108 -11.23 -15.54 -4.55
CA VAL A 108 -11.77 -16.52 -5.51
C VAL A 108 -11.07 -16.40 -6.86
N LEU A 109 -10.92 -15.17 -7.37
CA LEU A 109 -10.25 -14.92 -8.66
C LEU A 109 -8.78 -15.36 -8.61
N LEU A 110 -8.06 -15.07 -7.51
CA LEU A 110 -6.68 -15.51 -7.33
C LEU A 110 -6.58 -17.05 -7.26
N GLY A 111 -7.51 -17.70 -6.57
CA GLY A 111 -7.61 -19.15 -6.52
C GLY A 111 -7.80 -19.77 -7.90
N LEU A 112 -8.78 -19.26 -8.68
CA LEU A 112 -9.03 -19.70 -10.05
C LEU A 112 -7.82 -19.47 -10.96
N ALA A 113 -7.18 -18.30 -10.86
CA ALA A 113 -5.99 -17.99 -11.64
C ALA A 113 -4.82 -18.93 -11.34
N ASN A 114 -4.63 -19.32 -10.07
CA ASN A 114 -3.61 -20.30 -9.67
C ASN A 114 -3.87 -21.71 -10.25
N VAL A 115 -5.14 -22.12 -10.36
CA VAL A 115 -5.53 -23.42 -10.92
C VAL A 115 -5.39 -23.44 -12.44
N VAL A 116 -5.84 -22.38 -13.13
CA VAL A 116 -5.87 -22.32 -14.61
C VAL A 116 -4.49 -22.04 -15.20
N LEU A 117 -3.73 -21.13 -14.58
CA LEU A 117 -2.44 -20.72 -15.12
C LEU A 117 -1.32 -21.51 -14.44
N THR A 118 -0.87 -21.06 -13.27
CA THR A 118 0.09 -21.75 -12.41
C THR A 118 0.04 -21.15 -11.00
N PRO A 119 0.50 -21.86 -9.96
CA PRO A 119 0.66 -21.29 -8.62
C PRO A 119 1.74 -20.19 -8.55
N LEU A 120 2.62 -20.06 -9.55
CA LEU A 120 3.66 -19.03 -9.57
C LEU A 120 3.06 -17.62 -9.60
N LEU A 121 1.90 -17.45 -10.23
CA LEU A 121 1.21 -16.16 -10.26
C LEU A 121 0.85 -15.70 -8.85
N GLY A 122 0.30 -16.59 -8.02
CA GLY A 122 0.00 -16.31 -6.63
C GLY A 122 1.23 -15.96 -5.80
N PHE A 123 2.36 -16.61 -6.02
CA PHE A 123 3.62 -16.27 -5.35
C PHE A 123 4.19 -14.91 -5.79
N VAL A 124 4.13 -14.58 -7.07
CA VAL A 124 4.53 -13.26 -7.58
C VAL A 124 3.63 -12.18 -6.96
N TYR A 125 2.33 -12.43 -6.91
CA TYR A 125 1.36 -11.52 -6.30
C TYR A 125 1.63 -11.33 -4.81
N TRP A 126 1.82 -12.42 -4.05
CA TRP A 126 2.25 -12.39 -2.64
C TRP A 126 3.52 -11.56 -2.45
N TRP A 127 4.55 -11.80 -3.27
CA TRP A 127 5.84 -11.10 -3.18
C TRP A 127 5.72 -9.60 -3.42
N SER A 128 4.88 -9.19 -4.39
CA SER A 128 4.63 -7.78 -4.67
C SER A 128 3.88 -7.09 -3.52
N LEU A 129 2.93 -7.80 -2.89
CA LEU A 129 2.12 -7.25 -1.80
C LEU A 129 2.86 -7.16 -0.47
N ARG A 130 3.85 -8.03 -0.20
CA ARG A 130 4.48 -8.13 1.13
C ARG A 130 5.07 -6.82 1.66
N ARG A 131 5.45 -5.88 0.78
CA ARG A 131 6.01 -4.57 1.16
C ARG A 131 4.94 -3.49 1.38
N VAL A 132 3.79 -3.62 0.73
CA VAL A 132 2.78 -2.55 0.66
C VAL A 132 1.55 -2.88 1.53
N ARG A 133 1.12 -4.15 1.52
CA ARG A 133 -0.09 -4.66 2.18
C ARG A 133 0.17 -6.03 2.84
N PRO A 134 0.79 -6.06 4.03
CA PRO A 134 1.18 -7.32 4.67
C PRO A 134 -0.01 -8.23 4.97
N VAL A 135 -1.18 -7.70 5.34
CA VAL A 135 -2.39 -8.51 5.56
C VAL A 135 -2.84 -9.20 4.27
N ALA A 136 -2.97 -8.45 3.17
CA ALA A 136 -3.37 -9.01 1.87
C ALA A 136 -2.35 -10.05 1.36
N SER A 137 -1.06 -9.86 1.63
CA SER A 137 -0.03 -10.84 1.28
C SER A 137 -0.24 -12.17 2.01
N ARG A 138 -0.53 -12.18 3.31
CA ARG A 138 -0.78 -13.42 4.06
C ARG A 138 -1.95 -14.19 3.48
N GLN A 139 -3.02 -13.49 3.10
CA GLN A 139 -4.19 -14.11 2.45
C GLN A 139 -3.86 -14.66 1.05
N ALA A 140 -3.09 -13.92 0.24
CA ALA A 140 -2.63 -14.42 -1.05
C ALA A 140 -1.83 -15.74 -0.90
N LEU A 141 -0.98 -15.82 0.12
CA LEU A 141 -0.21 -17.03 0.42
C LEU A 141 -1.11 -18.18 0.90
N GLN A 142 -2.09 -17.90 1.78
CA GLN A 142 -3.07 -18.89 2.25
C GLN A 142 -3.90 -19.50 1.12
N VAL A 143 -4.23 -18.71 0.09
CA VAL A 143 -4.94 -19.20 -1.10
C VAL A 143 -4.01 -19.96 -2.06
N THR A 144 -2.78 -19.50 -2.23
CA THR A 144 -1.83 -20.06 -3.23
C THR A 144 -1.19 -21.36 -2.77
N LEU A 145 -0.84 -21.48 -1.48
CA LEU A 145 -0.08 -22.61 -0.94
C LEU A 145 -0.79 -23.97 -1.13
N PRO A 146 -2.10 -24.12 -0.85
CA PRO A 146 -2.80 -25.39 -1.06
C PRO A 146 -2.82 -25.80 -2.53
N VAL A 147 -3.06 -24.85 -3.44
CA VAL A 147 -3.06 -25.13 -4.89
C VAL A 147 -1.68 -25.59 -5.36
N ALA A 148 -0.62 -24.93 -4.91
CA ALA A 148 0.76 -25.30 -5.21
C ALA A 148 1.09 -26.72 -4.72
N LEU A 149 0.67 -27.08 -3.51
CA LEU A 149 0.88 -28.41 -2.95
C LEU A 149 0.16 -29.51 -3.76
N VAL A 150 -1.12 -29.30 -4.08
CA VAL A 150 -1.91 -30.27 -4.87
C VAL A 150 -1.28 -30.48 -6.25
N MET A 151 -0.94 -29.39 -6.96
CA MET A 151 -0.30 -29.48 -8.27
C MET A 151 1.08 -30.16 -8.18
N GLY A 152 1.86 -29.86 -7.14
CA GLY A 152 3.15 -30.51 -6.90
C GLY A 152 3.03 -32.02 -6.71
N VAL A 153 2.03 -32.48 -5.94
CA VAL A 153 1.75 -33.91 -5.75
C VAL A 153 1.33 -34.57 -7.07
N ILE A 154 0.44 -33.94 -7.84
CA ILE A 154 0.00 -34.47 -9.14
C ILE A 154 1.20 -34.63 -10.08
N TRP A 155 2.05 -33.60 -10.21
CA TRP A 155 3.24 -33.66 -11.06
C TRP A 155 4.24 -34.72 -10.59
N ALA A 156 4.49 -34.82 -9.29
CA ALA A 156 5.36 -35.86 -8.74
C ALA A 156 4.84 -37.27 -9.06
N TRP A 157 3.52 -37.48 -8.94
CA TRP A 157 2.89 -38.75 -9.27
C TRP A 157 3.00 -39.07 -10.77
N VAL A 158 2.71 -38.10 -11.65
CA VAL A 158 2.86 -38.26 -13.11
C VAL A 158 4.30 -38.62 -13.48
N MET A 159 5.29 -37.93 -12.91
CA MET A 159 6.70 -38.22 -13.16
C MET A 159 7.12 -39.60 -12.66
N ALA A 160 6.65 -40.00 -11.47
CA ALA A 160 6.91 -41.34 -10.93
C ALA A 160 6.31 -42.44 -11.82
N PHE A 161 5.07 -42.25 -12.26
CA PHE A 161 4.38 -43.18 -13.15
C PHE A 161 5.03 -43.28 -14.53
N ALA A 162 5.41 -42.14 -15.12
CA ALA A 162 6.13 -42.10 -16.39
C ALA A 162 7.48 -42.83 -16.30
N ARG A 163 8.21 -42.65 -15.19
CA ARG A 163 9.48 -43.35 -14.94
C ARG A 163 9.29 -44.87 -14.79
N TRP A 164 8.21 -45.30 -14.12
CA TRP A 164 7.89 -46.71 -13.95
C TRP A 164 7.61 -47.39 -15.30
N ASN A 165 6.76 -46.79 -16.13
CA ASN A 165 6.35 -47.39 -17.41
C ASN A 165 7.38 -47.25 -18.53
N GLY A 166 8.31 -46.31 -18.42
CA GLY A 166 9.39 -46.08 -19.39
C GLY A 166 10.65 -46.92 -19.17
N SER A 167 10.64 -47.86 -18.23
CA SER A 167 11.76 -48.79 -18.02
C SER A 167 11.63 -49.96 -19.00
N PRO A 168 12.55 -50.12 -19.99
CA PRO A 168 12.58 -51.28 -20.89
C PRO A 168 12.93 -52.58 -20.16
#